data_AF-A0A661HYH2-F1
#
_entry.id   AF-A0A661HYH2-F1
#
_cell.length_a   1.000
_cell.length_b   1.000
_cell.length_c   1.000
_cell.angle_alpha   90.00
_cell.angle_beta   90.00
_cell.angle_gamma   90.00
#
_symmetry.space_group_name_H-M   'P 1'
#
loop_
_entity.id
_entity.type
_entity.pdbx_description
1 polymer ?
#
loop_
_entity_poly.entity_id
_entity_poly.type
_entity_poly.pdbx_seq_one_letter_code
_entity_poly.pdbx_strand_id
1 'polypeptide(L)'
;NFDNRLGKGTQVYLGSAELAAVCAKLGRIPTPAEYMDIVPAKIEGKEEDIYKYLNFNEIEGYHLEERKIAEDKYGITVKPV
;
A
#
# COMPACT_ATOMS: atom_id res chain seq x y z
N ASN A 1 -6.10 -3.42 15.14
CA ASN A 1 -6.41 -2.11 15.77
C ASN A 1 -6.36 -2.21 17.29
N PHE A 2 -5.33 -2.90 17.83
CA PHE A 2 -5.19 -3.08 19.29
C PHE A 2 -5.04 -1.75 20.02
N ASP A 3 -5.49 -1.73 21.27
CA ASP A 3 -5.42 -0.55 22.12
C ASP A 3 -4.01 0.02 22.18
N ASN A 4 -3.93 1.35 22.09
CA ASN A 4 -2.69 2.11 22.18
C ASN A 4 -1.63 1.79 21.11
N ARG A 5 -1.98 1.06 20.04
CA ARG A 5 -1.03 0.75 18.95
C ARG A 5 -0.69 1.97 18.10
N LEU A 6 -1.68 2.78 17.75
CA LEU A 6 -1.50 3.98 16.92
C LEU A 6 -1.57 5.28 17.74
N GLY A 7 -2.15 5.25 18.94
CA GLY A 7 -2.21 6.40 19.84
C GLY A 7 -2.94 6.06 21.14
N LYS A 8 -2.64 6.81 22.22
CA LYS A 8 -3.25 6.58 23.54
C LYS A 8 -4.75 6.83 23.50
N GLY A 9 -5.55 5.82 23.84
CA GLY A 9 -7.01 5.92 23.89
C GLY A 9 -7.71 6.11 22.53
N THR A 10 -7.01 5.93 21.41
CA THR A 10 -7.59 6.13 20.07
C THR A 10 -8.44 4.93 19.65
N GLN A 11 -9.63 5.20 19.13
CA GLN A 11 -10.43 4.19 18.42
C GLN A 11 -9.90 4.06 16.98
N VAL A 12 -9.51 2.86 16.59
CA VAL A 12 -8.96 2.57 15.26
C VAL A 12 -9.85 1.53 14.61
N TYR A 13 -10.24 1.75 13.35
CA TYR A 13 -11.10 0.84 12.58
C TYR A 13 -10.32 0.31 11.38
N LEU A 14 -10.47 -0.99 11.07
CA LEU A 14 -9.83 -1.60 9.92
C LEU A 14 -10.80 -1.62 8.73
N GLY A 15 -10.30 -1.25 7.55
CA GLY A 15 -11.07 -1.20 6.30
C GLY A 15 -10.13 -1.22 5.09
N SER A 16 -10.69 -1.26 3.89
CA SER A 16 -9.91 -1.19 2.64
C SER A 16 -9.27 0.18 2.44
N ALA A 17 -8.30 0.26 1.52
CA ALA A 17 -7.66 1.51 1.14
C ALA A 17 -8.67 2.49 0.50
N GLU A 18 -9.59 2.01 -0.32
CA GLU A 18 -10.63 2.83 -0.93
C GLU A 18 -11.58 3.41 0.13
N LEU A 19 -12.02 2.60 1.10
CA LEU A 19 -12.86 3.07 2.20
C LEU A 19 -12.12 4.11 3.06
N ALA A 20 -10.85 3.87 3.37
CA ALA A 20 -10.03 4.82 4.11
C ALA A 20 -9.89 6.16 3.36
N ALA A 21 -9.73 6.14 2.03
CA ALA A 21 -9.68 7.34 1.20
C ALA A 21 -11.00 8.13 1.24
N VAL A 22 -12.15 7.45 1.20
CA VAL A 22 -13.46 8.09 1.37
C VAL A 22 -13.61 8.69 2.77
N CYS A 23 -13.22 7.96 3.82
CA CYS A 23 -13.23 8.47 5.19
C CYS A 23 -12.37 9.73 5.34
N ALA A 24 -11.17 9.74 4.74
CA ALA A 24 -10.28 10.90 4.75
C ALA A 24 -10.88 12.11 4.02
N LYS A 25 -11.58 11.87 2.90
CA LYS A 25 -12.28 12.92 2.14
C LYS A 25 -13.46 13.51 2.90
N LEU A 26 -14.25 12.68 3.59
CA LEU A 26 -15.49 13.10 4.26
C LEU A 26 -15.28 13.51 5.73
N GLY A 27 -14.16 13.12 6.35
CA GLY A 27 -13.90 13.33 7.78
C GLY A 27 -14.70 12.43 8.71
N ARG A 28 -15.38 11.40 8.18
CA ARG A 28 -16.19 10.41 8.92
C ARG A 28 -16.34 9.11 8.15
N ILE A 29 -16.83 8.06 8.81
CA ILE A 29 -17.23 6.83 8.14
C ILE A 29 -18.45 7.11 7.23
N PRO A 30 -18.41 6.77 5.92
CA PRO A 30 -19.52 6.96 5.01
C PRO A 30 -20.65 5.95 5.29
N THR A 31 -21.84 6.25 4.78
CA THR A 31 -22.88 5.23 4.59
C THR A 31 -22.52 4.32 3.39
N PRO A 32 -23.11 3.12 3.28
CA PRO A 32 -22.90 2.27 2.11
C PRO A 32 -23.28 2.96 0.79
N ALA A 33 -24.35 3.75 0.76
CA ALA A 33 -24.76 4.49 -0.43
C ALA A 33 -23.71 5.53 -0.84
N GLU A 34 -23.24 6.36 0.10
CA GLU A 34 -22.18 7.34 -0.17
C GLU A 34 -20.89 6.68 -0.68
N TYR A 35 -20.53 5.52 -0.14
CA TYR A 35 -19.37 4.75 -0.62
C TYR A 35 -19.57 4.30 -2.08
N MET A 36 -20.74 3.72 -2.38
CA MET A 36 -21.07 3.22 -3.72
C MET A 36 -21.25 4.33 -4.76
N ASP A 37 -21.59 5.55 -4.33
CA ASP A 37 -21.66 6.71 -5.21
C ASP A 37 -20.28 7.31 -5.50
N ILE A 38 -19.33 7.19 -4.55
CA ILE A 38 -18.01 7.83 -4.65
C ILE A 38 -16.97 6.91 -5.29
N VAL A 39 -16.83 5.67 -4.83
CA VAL A 39 -15.69 4.81 -5.18
C VAL A 39 -15.75 4.33 -6.63
N PRO A 40 -16.85 3.70 -7.10
CA PRO A 40 -16.97 3.28 -8.50
C PRO A 40 -16.74 4.43 -9.48
N ALA A 41 -17.39 5.57 -9.27
CA ALA A 41 -17.27 6.74 -10.14
C ALA A 41 -15.85 7.34 -10.20
N LYS A 42 -14.98 7.06 -9.22
CA LYS A 42 -13.57 7.51 -9.23
C LYS A 42 -12.63 6.53 -9.94
N ILE A 43 -13.02 5.27 -10.00
CA ILE A 43 -12.21 4.16 -10.50
C ILE A 43 -12.60 3.79 -11.94
N GLU A 44 -13.88 3.99 -12.29
CA GLU A 44 -14.45 3.63 -13.59
C GLU A 44 -13.62 4.15 -14.76
N GLY A 45 -13.21 3.24 -15.63
CA GLY A 45 -12.40 3.49 -16.81
C GLY A 45 -10.90 3.68 -16.55
N LYS A 46 -10.43 3.42 -15.33
CA LYS A 46 -9.03 3.54 -14.90
C LYS A 46 -8.53 2.32 -14.14
N GLU A 47 -9.31 1.25 -14.09
CA GLU A 47 -9.05 0.04 -13.32
C GLU A 47 -7.70 -0.56 -13.68
N GLU A 48 -7.38 -0.63 -14.98
CA GLU A 48 -6.13 -1.21 -15.49
C GLU A 48 -4.89 -0.42 -15.08
N ASP A 49 -5.01 0.91 -14.97
CA ASP A 49 -3.91 1.78 -14.54
C ASP A 49 -3.76 1.78 -13.02
N ILE A 50 -4.87 1.70 -12.27
CA ILE A 50 -4.88 1.73 -10.81
C ILE A 50 -4.44 0.38 -10.22
N TYR A 51 -5.00 -0.73 -10.72
CA TYR A 51 -4.83 -2.06 -10.16
C TYR A 51 -3.72 -2.84 -10.86
N LYS A 52 -2.59 -2.17 -11.09
CA LYS A 52 -1.41 -2.76 -11.72
C LYS A 52 -0.40 -3.22 -10.69
N TYR A 53 -0.07 -4.52 -10.70
CA TYR A 53 1.01 -5.06 -9.89
C TYR A 53 2.38 -4.75 -10.46
N LEU A 54 3.37 -4.66 -9.57
CA LEU A 54 4.77 -4.52 -9.96
C LEU A 54 5.38 -5.91 -10.20
N ASN A 55 5.47 -6.30 -11.47
CA ASN A 55 6.08 -7.55 -11.90
C ASN A 55 7.53 -7.32 -12.30
N PHE A 56 8.46 -7.59 -11.39
CA PHE A 56 9.89 -7.34 -11.61
C PHE A 56 10.48 -8.09 -12.81
N ASN A 57 9.95 -9.28 -13.13
CA ASN A 57 10.36 -10.08 -14.28
C ASN A 57 9.92 -9.50 -15.64
N GLU A 58 8.99 -8.54 -15.66
CA GLU A 58 8.51 -7.87 -16.87
C GLU A 58 9.20 -6.51 -17.10
N ILE A 59 10.07 -6.10 -16.17
CA ILE A 59 10.83 -4.85 -16.28
C ILE A 59 12.14 -5.15 -16.99
N GLU A 60 12.31 -4.59 -18.19
CA GLU A 60 13.53 -4.73 -18.96
C GLU A 60 14.75 -4.25 -18.17
N GLY A 61 15.79 -5.09 -18.09
CA GLY A 61 17.02 -4.79 -17.35
C GLY A 61 16.91 -4.89 -15.83
N TYR A 62 15.73 -5.23 -15.28
CA TYR A 62 15.62 -5.45 -13.84
C TYR A 62 16.36 -6.72 -13.43
N HIS A 63 17.26 -6.56 -12.49
CA HIS A 63 18.00 -7.66 -11.87
C HIS A 63 18.26 -7.32 -10.41
N LEU A 64 18.43 -8.36 -9.60
CA LEU A 64 18.93 -8.18 -8.25
C LEU A 64 20.43 -7.95 -8.32
N GLU A 65 20.89 -6.92 -7.63
CA GLU A 65 22.32 -6.69 -7.42
C GLU A 65 22.94 -7.90 -6.70
N GLU A 66 24.13 -8.29 -7.12
CA GLU A 66 24.86 -9.35 -6.45
C GLU A 66 25.18 -8.94 -5.01
N ARG A 67 25.06 -9.89 -4.06
CA ARG A 67 25.35 -9.65 -2.64
C ARG A 67 26.76 -9.06 -2.43
N LYS A 68 27.71 -9.50 -3.26
CA LYS A 68 29.11 -9.04 -3.24
C LYS A 68 29.23 -7.52 -3.40
N ILE A 69 28.36 -6.89 -4.20
CA ILE A 69 28.36 -5.44 -4.40
C ILE A 69 28.08 -4.72 -3.08
N ALA A 70 27.20 -5.25 -2.23
CA ALA A 70 26.95 -4.70 -0.91
C ALA A 70 28.12 -4.97 0.06
N GLU A 71 28.75 -6.14 -0.01
CA GLU A 71 29.93 -6.49 0.81
C GLU A 71 31.10 -5.54 0.51
N ASP A 72 31.42 -5.34 -0.77
CA ASP A 72 32.50 -4.47 -1.21
C ASP A 72 32.22 -2.99 -0.89
N LYS A 73 30.97 -2.53 -1.09
CA LYS A 73 30.59 -1.12 -0.88
C LYS A 73 30.50 -0.72 0.59
N TYR A 74 29.98 -1.60 1.45
CA TYR A 74 29.68 -1.26 2.85
C TYR A 74 30.57 -1.98 3.86
N GLY A 75 31.48 -2.85 3.43
CA GLY A 75 32.37 -3.60 4.32
C GLY A 75 31.64 -4.58 5.23
N ILE A 76 30.48 -5.10 4.78
CA ILE A 76 29.68 -6.07 5.52
C ILE A 76 29.91 -7.49 5.01
N THR A 77 29.56 -8.49 5.81
CA THR A 77 29.52 -9.91 5.38
C THR A 77 28.09 -10.38 5.30
N VAL A 78 27.64 -10.79 4.11
CA VAL A 78 26.27 -11.28 3.90
C VAL A 78 26.25 -12.80 4.10
N LYS A 79 25.67 -13.25 5.21
CA LYS A 79 25.54 -14.69 5.49
C LYS A 79 24.31 -15.28 4.79
N PRO A 80 24.37 -16.54 4.32
CA PRO A 80 23.16 -17.28 3.97
C PRO A 80 22.26 -17.41 5.21
N VAL A 81 20.95 -17.42 4.99
CA VAL A 81 19.94 -17.73 6.00
C VAL A 81 19.78 -19.24 6.07
#